data_AF-A0A534SC33-F1
#
_entry.id   AF-A0A534SC33-F1
#
_cell.length_a   1.000
_cell.length_b   1.000
_cell.length_c   1.000
_cell.angle_alpha   90.00
_cell.angle_beta   90.00
_cell.angle_gamma   90.00
#
_symmetry.space_group_name_H-M   'P 1'
#
loop_
_entity.id
_entity.type
_entity.pdbx_description
1 polymer ?
#
loop_
_entity_poly.entity_id
_entity_poly.type
_entity_poly.pdbx_seq_one_letter_code
_entity_poly.pdbx_strand_id
1 'polypeptide(L)'
;MQLVLMLLMIACPNVWANPACGKTPKDFFLLDATPQAKDAGIDYPKELTAAFKKDQAALVNLFRVTPHLDGSGADTHAGVLWAALQCWGDKSFAASLKAQPKEICARVLQQLDYETEESGGYKGAFPKTDGLRQECL
;
A
#
# COMPACT_ATOMS: atom_id res chain seq x y z
N MET A 1 -24.26 29.57 -30.69
CA MET A 1 -23.33 30.64 -30.26
C MET A 1 -23.66 30.89 -28.79
N GLN A 2 -22.81 30.80 -27.77
CA GLN A 2 -21.35 30.85 -27.61
C GLN A 2 -21.11 30.45 -26.13
N LEU A 3 -20.55 29.28 -25.80
CA LEU A 3 -19.16 29.06 -25.33
C LEU A 3 -18.50 30.26 -24.61
N VAL A 4 -18.39 30.19 -23.26
CA VAL A 4 -17.26 30.60 -22.37
C VAL A 4 -17.55 29.92 -21.00
N LEU A 5 -16.89 28.85 -20.55
CA LEU A 5 -15.50 28.69 -20.11
C LEU A 5 -15.08 29.54 -18.88
N MET A 6 -15.37 29.05 -17.68
CA MET A 6 -14.62 29.32 -16.44
C MET A 6 -14.58 27.99 -15.66
N LEU A 7 -13.65 27.08 -15.96
CA LEU A 7 -12.26 27.02 -15.50
C LEU A 7 -12.09 27.08 -13.97
N LEU A 8 -11.75 25.91 -13.43
CA LEU A 8 -10.90 25.64 -12.26
C LEU A 8 -11.24 26.33 -10.94
N MET A 9 -11.89 25.57 -10.05
CA MET A 9 -11.41 25.37 -8.67
C MET A 9 -11.82 23.97 -8.18
N ILE A 10 -11.30 22.91 -8.80
CA ILE A 10 -11.13 21.66 -8.04
C ILE A 10 -9.87 21.90 -7.23
N ALA A 11 -10.07 22.36 -6.00
CA ALA A 11 -9.02 22.49 -5.01
C ALA A 11 -8.14 21.24 -5.05
N CYS A 12 -6.84 21.40 -5.33
CA CYS A 12 -5.87 20.39 -4.96
C CYS A 12 -6.03 20.17 -3.45
N PRO A 13 -6.47 19.00 -2.95
CA PRO A 13 -6.50 18.80 -1.52
C PRO A 13 -5.06 18.54 -1.07
N ASN A 14 -4.34 19.62 -0.79
CA ASN A 14 -3.13 19.57 0.01
C ASN A 14 -3.47 20.39 1.26
N VAL A 15 -3.77 19.73 2.40
CA VAL A 15 -3.78 20.31 3.78
C VAL A 15 -4.32 19.36 4.89
N TRP A 16 -4.70 18.11 4.62
CA TRP A 16 -4.98 17.15 5.69
C TRP A 16 -4.03 15.97 5.52
N ALA A 17 -3.16 15.72 6.50
CA ALA A 17 -2.38 14.49 6.55
C ALA A 17 -3.35 13.32 6.28
N ASN A 18 -3.08 12.52 5.26
CA ASN A 18 -3.92 11.36 5.00
C ASN A 18 -3.98 10.55 6.30
N PRO A 19 -5.16 10.32 6.90
CA PRO A 19 -5.26 9.69 8.22
C PRO A 19 -4.62 8.30 8.24
N ALA A 20 -4.53 7.63 7.08
CA ALA A 20 -3.79 6.38 6.94
C ALA A 20 -2.28 6.55 7.21
N CYS A 21 -1.68 7.71 6.93
CA CYS A 21 -0.29 8.01 7.28
C CYS A 21 -0.04 8.19 8.78
N GLY A 22 -1.10 8.37 9.57
CA GLY A 22 -1.01 8.42 11.04
C GLY A 22 -0.97 7.04 11.70
N LYS A 23 -1.06 5.94 10.91
CA LYS A 23 -1.03 4.58 11.42
C LYS A 23 0.34 4.23 11.99
N THR A 24 0.32 3.42 13.03
CA THR A 24 1.46 2.97 13.82
C THR A 24 1.35 1.47 14.07
N PRO A 25 2.41 0.79 14.54
CA PRO A 25 2.36 -0.65 14.81
C PRO A 25 1.21 -1.10 15.73
N LYS A 26 0.83 -0.27 16.71
CA LYS A 26 -0.28 -0.56 17.64
C LYS A 26 -1.67 -0.56 16.98
N ASP A 27 -1.80 -0.04 15.76
CA ASP A 27 -3.04 -0.03 15.01
C ASP A 27 -3.29 -1.35 14.25
N PHE A 28 -2.35 -2.31 14.34
CA PHE A 28 -2.39 -3.59 13.66
C PHE A 28 -2.13 -4.74 14.64
N PHE A 29 -2.72 -5.90 14.38
CA PHE A 29 -2.51 -7.10 15.19
C PHE A 29 -1.24 -7.84 14.76
N LEU A 30 -0.07 -7.29 15.09
CA LEU A 30 1.22 -7.74 14.57
C LEU A 30 1.80 -9.04 15.17
N LEU A 31 0.99 -9.81 15.92
CA LEU A 31 1.46 -10.98 16.69
C LEU A 31 2.14 -12.02 15.80
N ASP A 32 1.55 -12.31 14.63
CA ASP A 32 2.05 -13.33 13.71
C ASP A 32 2.93 -12.75 12.59
N ALA A 33 2.62 -11.53 12.13
CA ALA A 33 3.41 -10.88 11.08
C ALA A 33 4.84 -10.54 11.52
N THR A 34 5.03 -10.13 12.79
CA THR A 34 6.35 -9.76 13.33
C THR A 34 7.35 -10.92 13.35
N PRO A 35 7.06 -12.09 13.94
CA PRO A 35 8.00 -13.21 13.94
C PRO A 35 8.30 -13.72 12.52
N GLN A 36 7.28 -13.84 11.65
CA GLN A 36 7.49 -14.29 10.27
C GLN A 36 8.39 -13.31 9.48
N ALA A 37 8.17 -12.00 9.62
CA ALA A 37 9.02 -10.99 9.01
C ALA A 37 10.45 -11.00 9.56
N LYS A 38 10.61 -11.27 10.86
CA LYS A 38 11.92 -11.40 11.50
C LYS A 38 12.71 -12.57 10.92
N ASP A 39 12.05 -13.69 10.60
CA ASP A 39 12.68 -14.83 9.94
C ASP A 39 13.17 -14.48 8.52
N ALA A 40 12.53 -13.50 7.88
CA ALA A 40 12.98 -12.88 6.63
C ALA A 40 14.00 -11.73 6.83
N GLY A 41 14.48 -11.49 8.07
CA GLY A 41 15.46 -10.46 8.39
C GLY A 41 14.90 -9.03 8.48
N ILE A 42 13.58 -8.86 8.57
CA ILE A 42 12.90 -7.57 8.60
C ILE A 42 12.42 -7.25 10.02
N ASP A 43 12.79 -6.06 10.52
CA ASP A 43 12.22 -5.48 11.74
C ASP A 43 10.87 -4.84 11.41
N TYR A 44 9.83 -5.68 11.36
CA TYR A 44 8.53 -5.28 10.83
C TYR A 44 7.89 -4.05 11.50
N PRO A 45 7.84 -3.92 12.85
CA PRO A 45 7.30 -2.72 13.49
C PRO A 45 8.07 -1.44 13.14
N LYS A 46 9.40 -1.53 13.02
CA LYS A 46 10.26 -0.41 12.65
C LYS A 46 10.02 0.01 11.20
N GLU A 47 10.04 -0.94 10.26
CA GLU A 47 9.79 -0.67 8.83
C GLU A 47 8.38 -0.12 8.62
N LEU A 48 7.37 -0.66 9.33
CA LEU A 48 6.00 -0.14 9.29
C LEU A 48 5.96 1.33 9.72
N THR A 49 6.56 1.65 10.87
CA THR A 49 6.61 3.04 11.37
C THR A 49 7.28 3.99 10.38
N ALA A 50 8.39 3.56 9.77
CA ALA A 50 9.13 4.36 8.79
C ALA A 50 8.34 4.53 7.48
N ALA A 51 7.69 3.48 6.99
CA ALA A 51 6.89 3.53 5.77
C ALA A 51 5.71 4.51 5.90
N PHE A 52 5.01 4.53 7.04
CA PHE A 52 3.93 5.50 7.29
C PHE A 52 4.44 6.94 7.48
N LYS A 53 5.72 7.12 7.84
CA LYS A 53 6.45 8.40 7.79
C LYS A 53 7.02 8.74 6.40
N LYS A 54 6.58 8.05 5.34
CA LYS A 54 7.02 8.26 3.95
C LYS A 54 8.47 7.88 3.65
N ASP A 55 9.05 6.98 4.44
CA ASP A 55 10.32 6.36 4.06
C ASP A 55 10.10 5.33 2.94
N GLN A 56 10.65 5.60 1.76
CA GLN A 56 10.48 4.76 0.59
C GLN A 56 11.22 3.42 0.71
N ALA A 57 12.39 3.39 1.36
CA ALA A 57 13.12 2.15 1.57
C ALA A 57 12.31 1.21 2.47
N ALA A 58 11.67 1.77 3.49
CA ALA A 58 10.81 1.00 4.37
C ALA A 58 9.54 0.49 3.69
N LEU A 59 8.91 1.29 2.83
CA LEU A 59 7.79 0.81 1.99
C LEU A 59 8.23 -0.37 1.11
N VAL A 60 9.42 -0.29 0.52
CA VAL A 60 9.97 -1.38 -0.29
C VAL A 60 10.24 -2.63 0.56
N ASN A 61 10.72 -2.49 1.79
CA ASN A 61 10.88 -3.61 2.71
C ASN A 61 9.53 -4.28 3.05
N LEU A 62 8.46 -3.50 3.22
CA LEU A 62 7.12 -4.04 3.39
C LEU A 62 6.64 -4.83 2.16
N PHE A 63 6.94 -4.38 0.93
CA PHE A 63 6.64 -5.18 -0.26
C PHE A 63 7.44 -6.48 -0.30
N ARG A 64 8.72 -6.41 0.07
CA ARG A 64 9.62 -7.57 -0.02
C ARG A 64 9.31 -8.67 1.00
N VAL A 65 8.71 -8.31 2.14
CA VAL A 65 8.32 -9.29 3.15
C VAL A 65 7.01 -10.00 2.81
N THR A 66 6.19 -9.46 1.89
CA THR A 66 4.89 -10.04 1.49
C THR A 66 4.91 -11.55 1.21
N PRO A 67 5.85 -12.13 0.42
CA PRO A 67 5.86 -13.57 0.16
C PRO A 67 6.28 -14.44 1.37
N HIS A 68 6.80 -13.83 2.43
CA HIS A 68 7.21 -14.54 3.66
C HIS A 68 6.10 -14.59 4.72
N LEU A 69 4.99 -13.89 4.49
CA LEU A 69 3.88 -13.83 5.42
C LEU A 69 2.78 -14.79 4.99
N ASP A 70 2.25 -15.54 5.95
CA ASP A 70 1.20 -16.55 5.74
C ASP A 70 0.20 -16.59 6.90
N GLY A 71 -0.98 -17.16 6.66
CA GLY A 71 -2.10 -17.22 7.59
C GLY A 71 -2.44 -15.84 8.18
N SER A 72 -2.63 -15.76 9.50
CA SER A 72 -2.98 -14.49 10.17
C SER A 72 -1.92 -13.39 9.99
N GLY A 73 -0.66 -13.75 9.74
CA GLY A 73 0.40 -12.80 9.41
C GLY A 73 0.17 -12.14 8.04
N ALA A 74 -0.25 -12.92 7.05
CA ALA A 74 -0.65 -12.42 5.74
C ALA A 74 -1.90 -11.54 5.82
N ASP A 75 -2.94 -11.96 6.56
CA ASP A 75 -4.18 -11.20 6.74
C ASP A 75 -3.89 -9.81 7.33
N THR A 76 -3.08 -9.77 8.39
CA THR A 76 -2.65 -8.49 8.99
C THR A 76 -1.83 -7.64 8.01
N HIS A 77 -0.97 -8.28 7.22
CA HIS A 77 -0.16 -7.59 6.23
C HIS A 77 -0.99 -7.01 5.08
N ALA A 78 -2.08 -7.66 4.69
CA ALA A 78 -3.02 -7.16 3.70
C ALA A 78 -3.59 -5.80 4.13
N GLY A 79 -4.07 -5.71 5.37
CA GLY A 79 -4.52 -4.45 5.98
C GLY A 79 -3.43 -3.38 6.08
N VAL A 80 -2.18 -3.78 6.35
CA VAL A 80 -1.02 -2.85 6.32
C VAL A 80 -0.78 -2.31 4.91
N LEU A 81 -0.77 -3.16 3.89
CA LEU A 81 -0.57 -2.75 2.50
C LEU A 81 -1.69 -1.84 2.01
N TRP A 82 -2.93 -2.12 2.41
CA TRP A 82 -4.06 -1.26 2.08
C TRP A 82 -3.96 0.12 2.74
N ALA A 83 -3.62 0.17 4.03
CA ALA A 83 -3.36 1.43 4.72
C ALA A 83 -2.15 2.17 4.11
N ALA A 84 -1.11 1.45 3.68
CA ALA A 84 0.03 2.03 2.98
C ALA A 84 -0.38 2.61 1.62
N LEU A 85 -1.18 1.90 0.82
CA LEU A 85 -1.70 2.40 -0.47
C LEU A 85 -2.52 3.68 -0.27
N GLN A 86 -3.41 3.70 0.71
CA GLN A 86 -4.15 4.91 1.07
C GLN A 86 -3.18 6.03 1.43
N CYS A 87 -2.27 5.81 2.39
CA CYS A 87 -1.32 6.81 2.83
C CYS A 87 -0.48 7.37 1.69
N TRP A 88 0.19 6.51 0.92
CA TRP A 88 1.10 6.82 -0.19
C TRP A 88 0.40 7.41 -1.40
N GLY A 89 -0.87 7.07 -1.58
CA GLY A 89 -1.63 7.40 -2.77
C GLY A 89 -1.16 6.57 -3.96
N ASP A 90 -2.05 6.51 -4.95
CA ASP A 90 -1.91 5.63 -6.11
C ASP A 90 -0.59 5.79 -6.85
N LYS A 91 -0.20 7.02 -7.19
CA LYS A 91 0.99 7.30 -8.01
C LYS A 91 2.29 6.85 -7.33
N SER A 92 2.49 7.21 -6.07
CA SER A 92 3.76 6.97 -5.37
C SER A 92 3.91 5.51 -4.95
N PHE A 93 2.80 4.89 -4.54
CA PHE A 93 2.75 3.46 -4.23
C PHE A 93 3.04 2.63 -5.49
N ALA A 94 2.31 2.88 -6.58
CA ALA A 94 2.52 2.17 -7.85
C ALA A 94 3.94 2.34 -8.39
N ALA A 95 4.52 3.55 -8.32
CA ALA A 95 5.90 3.77 -8.76
C ALA A 95 6.92 2.93 -7.97
N SER A 96 6.73 2.82 -6.65
CA SER A 96 7.60 2.02 -5.77
C SER A 96 7.41 0.52 -6.00
N LEU A 97 6.16 0.09 -6.23
CA LEU A 97 5.82 -1.31 -6.46
C LEU A 97 6.30 -1.80 -7.83
N LYS A 98 6.16 -0.98 -8.88
CA LYS A 98 6.64 -1.28 -10.24
C LYS A 98 8.13 -1.56 -10.33
N ALA A 99 8.92 -0.98 -9.41
CA ALA A 99 10.36 -1.21 -9.34
C ALA A 99 10.75 -2.56 -8.68
N GLN A 100 9.77 -3.29 -8.11
CA GLN A 100 10.02 -4.60 -7.51
C GLN A 100 10.01 -5.73 -8.54
N PRO A 101 10.65 -6.88 -8.24
CA PRO A 101 10.47 -8.10 -9.01
C PRO A 101 8.98 -8.43 -9.23
N LYS A 102 8.67 -9.02 -10.39
CA LYS A 102 7.29 -9.35 -10.79
C LYS A 102 6.55 -10.17 -9.72
N GLU A 103 7.22 -11.16 -9.14
CA GLU A 103 6.65 -11.99 -8.07
C GLU A 103 6.20 -11.15 -6.86
N ILE A 104 7.05 -10.22 -6.41
CA ILE A 104 6.72 -9.34 -5.28
C ILE A 104 5.56 -8.44 -5.63
N CYS A 105 5.56 -7.85 -6.83
CA CYS A 105 4.45 -7.04 -7.30
C CYS A 105 3.14 -7.83 -7.33
N ALA A 106 3.14 -9.04 -7.91
CA ALA A 106 1.97 -9.89 -7.98
C ALA A 106 1.43 -10.25 -6.59
N ARG A 107 2.32 -10.58 -5.64
CA ARG A 107 1.95 -10.88 -4.25
C ARG A 107 1.32 -9.70 -3.53
N VAL A 108 1.87 -8.49 -3.68
CA VAL A 108 1.28 -7.27 -3.10
C VAL A 108 -0.10 -7.00 -3.70
N LEU A 109 -0.28 -7.15 -5.01
CA LEU A 109 -1.58 -6.94 -5.66
C LEU A 109 -2.64 -7.97 -5.20
N GLN A 110 -2.24 -9.22 -4.96
CA GLN A 110 -3.11 -10.27 -4.40
C GLN A 110 -3.56 -9.93 -2.97
N GLN A 111 -2.64 -9.45 -2.12
CA GLN A 111 -2.98 -9.02 -0.76
C GLN A 111 -3.97 -7.84 -0.77
N LEU A 112 -3.78 -6.89 -1.69
CA LEU A 112 -4.73 -5.78 -1.86
C LEU A 112 -6.10 -6.25 -2.37
N ASP A 113 -6.16 -7.26 -3.24
CA ASP A 113 -7.45 -7.86 -3.64
C ASP A 113 -8.15 -8.48 -2.44
N TYR A 114 -7.44 -9.30 -1.67
CA TYR A 114 -7.97 -9.94 -0.46
C TYR A 114 -8.55 -8.91 0.53
N GLU A 115 -7.75 -7.90 0.91
CA GLU A 115 -8.17 -6.90 1.90
C GLU A 115 -9.37 -6.06 1.45
N THR A 116 -9.58 -5.89 0.15
CA THR A 116 -10.59 -4.95 -0.37
C THR A 116 -11.79 -5.63 -1.03
N GLU A 117 -11.82 -6.96 -1.08
CA GLU A 117 -12.87 -7.75 -1.73
C GLU A 117 -14.27 -7.35 -1.25
N GLU A 118 -14.47 -7.25 0.07
CA GLU A 118 -15.77 -6.90 0.67
C GLU A 118 -16.19 -5.44 0.44
N SER A 119 -15.23 -4.56 0.14
CA SER A 119 -15.46 -3.12 -0.06
C SER A 119 -15.70 -2.72 -1.52
N GLY A 120 -15.76 -3.70 -2.44
CA GLY A 120 -15.86 -3.46 -3.88
C GLY A 120 -14.52 -3.22 -4.58
N GLY A 121 -13.40 -3.43 -3.88
CA GLY A 121 -12.04 -3.38 -4.43
C GLY A 121 -11.42 -1.99 -4.52
N TYR A 122 -10.09 -1.93 -4.53
CA TYR A 122 -9.34 -0.68 -4.66
C TYR A 122 -9.21 -0.17 -6.12
N LYS A 123 -9.54 -1.00 -7.11
CA LYS A 123 -9.14 -0.82 -8.52
C LYS A 123 -9.62 0.49 -9.15
N GLY A 124 -10.85 0.90 -8.86
CA GLY A 124 -11.41 2.16 -9.37
C GLY A 124 -10.82 3.41 -8.71
N ALA A 125 -10.43 3.31 -7.43
CA ALA A 125 -9.87 4.44 -6.66
C ALA A 125 -8.35 4.60 -6.88
N PHE A 126 -7.66 3.52 -7.24
CA PHE A 126 -6.20 3.49 -7.42
C PHE A 126 -5.82 2.82 -8.76
N PRO A 127 -6.17 3.45 -9.90
CA PRO A 127 -6.02 2.84 -11.23
C PRO A 127 -4.56 2.62 -11.67
N LYS A 128 -3.59 3.40 -11.17
CA LYS A 128 -2.17 3.16 -11.49
C LYS A 128 -1.66 1.90 -10.81
N THR A 129 -2.07 1.65 -9.58
CA THR A 129 -1.72 0.46 -8.81
C THR A 129 -2.37 -0.77 -9.45
N ASP A 130 -3.67 -0.70 -9.78
CA ASP A 130 -4.35 -1.80 -10.48
C ASP A 130 -3.75 -2.05 -11.88
N GLY A 131 -3.38 -0.99 -12.60
CA GLY A 131 -2.75 -1.08 -13.91
C GLY A 131 -1.45 -1.88 -13.95
N LEU A 132 -0.78 -2.08 -12.81
CA LEU A 132 0.44 -2.90 -12.73
C LEU A 132 0.20 -4.39 -12.96
N ARG A 133 -1.04 -4.88 -12.90
CA ARG A 133 -1.33 -6.33 -13.08
C ARG A 133 -0.74 -6.90 -14.36
N GLN A 134 -0.85 -6.19 -15.47
CA GLN A 134 -0.33 -6.67 -16.76
C GLN A 134 1.20 -6.67 -16.81
N GLU A 135 1.85 -5.87 -15.96
CA GLU A 135 3.31 -5.77 -15.89
C GLU A 135 3.91 -6.79 -14.92
N CYS A 136 3.11 -7.25 -13.95
CA CYS A 136 3.53 -8.15 -12.88
C CYS A 136 3.20 -9.63 -13.12
N LEU A 137 2.53 -9.94 -14.25
CA LEU A 137 2.34 -11.29 -14.78
C LEU A 137 3.57 -11.80 -15.56
#